data_AF-A0A928NJY8-F1
#
_entry.id   AF-A0A928NJY8-F1
#
_cell.length_a   1.000
_cell.length_b   1.000
_cell.length_c   1.000
_cell.angle_alpha   90.00
_cell.angle_beta   90.00
_cell.angle_gamma   90.00
#
_symmetry.space_group_name_H-M   'P 1'
#
loop_
_entity.id
_entity.type
_entity.pdbx_description
1 polymer ?
#
loop_
_entity_poly.entity_id
_entity_poly.type
_entity_poly.pdbx_seq_one_letter_code
_entity_poly.pdbx_strand_id
1 'polypeptide(L)'
;MKTKKAKNSALTRFIILIAVCLVGVVLISQQIDINKKNDEIKNLNIQIQEQQKKADELKEKEKLYATDEYVEQIAREELNLVNPDEKVFVDIGSN
;
A
#
# COMPACT_ATOMS: atom_id res chain seq x y z
N MET A 1 -64.50 38.78 1.58
CA MET A 1 -63.46 38.97 2.60
C MET A 1 -62.16 38.34 2.09
N LYS A 2 -61.14 39.13 1.70
CA LYS A 2 -59.92 38.61 1.04
C LYS A 2 -58.94 38.07 2.09
N THR A 3 -58.60 36.78 2.02
CA THR A 3 -57.73 36.09 2.97
C THR A 3 -56.25 36.41 2.72
N LYS A 4 -55.65 37.25 3.59
CA LYS A 4 -54.20 37.46 3.65
C LYS A 4 -53.52 36.24 4.31
N LYS A 5 -53.22 35.18 3.54
CA LYS A 5 -52.42 34.02 4.04
C LYS A 5 -51.24 33.60 3.14
N ALA A 6 -50.89 34.38 2.10
CA ALA A 6 -49.87 33.97 1.13
C ALA A 6 -48.41 34.37 1.46
N LYS A 7 -48.17 35.44 2.23
CA LYS A 7 -46.81 35.97 2.45
C LYS A 7 -45.92 35.09 3.35
N ASN A 8 -46.49 34.43 4.36
CA ASN A 8 -45.71 33.61 5.30
C ASN A 8 -45.33 32.25 4.69
N SER A 9 -46.16 31.70 3.78
CA SER A 9 -45.86 30.40 3.14
C SER A 9 -44.75 30.47 2.09
N ALA A 10 -44.55 31.64 1.45
CA ALA A 10 -43.45 31.82 0.51
C ALA A 10 -42.10 31.96 1.24
N LEU A 11 -42.08 32.71 2.36
CA LEU A 11 -40.92 32.85 3.23
C LEU A 11 -40.48 31.53 3.85
N THR A 12 -41.42 30.72 4.37
CA THR A 12 -41.07 29.40 4.93
C THR A 12 -40.49 28.46 3.87
N ARG A 13 -41.07 28.43 2.66
CA ARG A 13 -40.52 27.65 1.54
C ARG A 13 -39.11 28.10 1.16
N PHE A 14 -38.86 29.41 1.15
CA PHE A 14 -37.54 29.94 0.84
C PHE A 14 -36.49 29.56 1.91
N ILE A 15 -36.86 29.63 3.19
CA ILE A 15 -35.99 29.19 4.29
C ILE A 15 -35.68 27.69 4.18
N ILE A 16 -36.69 26.86 3.88
CA ILE A 16 -36.50 25.42 3.68
C ILE A 16 -35.57 25.17 2.48
N LEU A 17 -35.73 25.90 1.39
CA LEU A 17 -34.88 25.76 0.21
C LEU A 17 -33.42 26.09 0.55
N ILE A 18 -33.17 27.18 1.28
CA ILE A 18 -31.82 27.52 1.74
C ILE A 18 -31.26 26.42 2.66
N ALA A 19 -32.06 25.91 3.61
CA ALA A 19 -31.63 24.85 4.50
C ALA A 19 -31.23 23.58 3.73
N VAL A 20 -32.01 23.18 2.72
CA VAL A 20 -31.69 22.05 1.85
C VAL A 20 -30.41 22.30 1.06
N CYS A 21 -30.21 23.50 0.53
CA CYS A 21 -28.97 23.85 -0.17
C CYS A 21 -27.75 23.76 0.76
N LEU A 22 -27.84 24.26 2.00
CA LEU A 22 -26.76 24.19 2.97
C LEU A 22 -26.40 22.74 3.32
N VAL A 23 -27.41 21.90 3.61
CA VAL A 23 -27.21 20.48 3.87
C VAL A 23 -26.58 19.80 2.64
N GLY A 24 -27.06 20.11 1.43
CA GLY A 24 -26.50 19.58 0.19
C GLY A 24 -25.01 19.90 0.03
N VAL A 25 -24.60 21.15 0.30
CA VAL A 25 -23.18 21.55 0.25
C VAL A 25 -22.36 20.77 1.28
N VAL A 26 -22.84 20.65 2.52
CA VAL A 26 -22.14 19.91 3.58
C VAL A 26 -21.96 18.44 3.20
N LEU A 27 -22.99 17.79 2.65
CA LEU A 27 -22.91 16.39 2.21
C LEU A 27 -21.90 16.19 1.07
N ILE A 28 -21.86 17.11 0.10
CA ILE A 28 -20.87 17.05 -0.99
C ILE A 28 -19.45 17.19 -0.44
N SER A 29 -19.21 18.16 0.44
CA SER A 29 -17.90 18.34 1.08
C SER A 29 -17.49 17.09 1.87
N GLN A 30 -18.41 16.53 2.66
CA GLN A 30 -18.15 15.30 3.40
C GLN A 30 -17.83 14.12 2.47
N GLN A 31 -18.52 14.00 1.34
CA GLN A 31 -18.24 12.94 0.37
C GLN A 31 -16.83 13.05 -0.22
N ILE A 32 -16.37 14.27 -0.51
CA ILE A 32 -15.01 14.52 -1.00
C ILE A 32 -13.98 14.11 0.06
N ASP A 33 -14.20 14.49 1.32
CA ASP A 33 -13.27 14.16 2.41
C ASP A 33 -13.23 12.66 2.70
N ILE A 34 -14.37 11.98 2.62
CA ILE A 34 -14.45 10.52 2.73
C ILE A 34 -13.65 9.86 1.61
N ASN A 35 -13.81 10.32 0.36
CA ASN A 35 -13.08 9.77 -0.77
C ASN A 35 -11.57 9.94 -0.61
N LYS A 36 -11.11 11.14 -0.21
CA LYS A 36 -9.69 11.39 0.06
C LYS A 36 -9.12 10.46 1.13
N LYS A 37 -9.84 10.27 2.23
CA LYS A 37 -9.42 9.35 3.31
C LYS A 37 -9.38 7.90 2.83
N ASN A 38 -10.33 7.48 2.01
CA ASN A 38 -10.33 6.14 1.43
C ASN A 38 -9.13 5.93 0.48
N ASP A 39 -8.79 6.93 -0.32
CA ASP A 39 -7.60 6.89 -1.18
C ASP A 39 -6.31 6.82 -0.36
N GLU A 40 -6.22 7.58 0.75
CA GLU A 40 -5.10 7.52 1.68
C GLU A 40 -4.97 6.14 2.33
N ILE A 41 -6.08 5.56 2.82
CA ILE A 41 -6.12 4.20 3.38
C ILE A 41 -5.66 3.18 2.32
N LYS A 42 -6.12 3.31 1.08
CA LYS A 42 -5.71 2.41 -0.01
C LYS A 42 -4.21 2.50 -0.26
N ASN A 43 -3.65 3.71 -0.31
CA ASN A 43 -2.22 3.91 -0.51
C ASN A 43 -1.38 3.36 0.65
N LEU A 44 -1.81 3.58 1.90
CA LEU A 44 -1.16 3.02 3.07
C LEU A 44 -1.19 1.49 3.07
N ASN A 45 -2.33 0.89 2.69
CA ASN A 45 -2.43 -0.56 2.57
C ASN A 45 -1.49 -1.14 1.50
N ILE A 46 -1.32 -0.45 0.36
CA ILE A 46 -0.34 -0.85 -0.66
C ILE A 46 1.07 -0.82 -0.07
N GLN A 47 1.44 0.24 0.63
CA GLN A 47 2.77 0.34 1.27
C GLN A 47 2.98 -0.76 2.31
N ILE A 48 1.97 -1.07 3.12
CA ILE A 48 2.03 -2.19 4.09
C ILE A 48 2.26 -3.51 3.37
N GLN A 49 1.52 -3.78 2.28
CA GLN A 49 1.68 -5.02 1.50
C GLN A 49 3.07 -5.12 0.87
N GLU A 50 3.60 -4.03 0.32
CA GLU A 50 4.96 -4.00 -0.23
C GLU A 50 6.02 -4.24 0.85
N GLN A 51 5.86 -3.61 2.02
CA GLN A 51 6.78 -3.82 3.14
C GLN A 51 6.70 -5.24 3.69
N GLN A 52 5.50 -5.81 3.80
CA GLN A 52 5.32 -7.19 4.23
C GLN A 52 5.98 -8.16 3.26
N LYS A 53 5.78 -7.96 1.95
CA LYS A 53 6.45 -8.76 0.92
C LYS A 53 7.97 -8.67 1.03
N LYS A 54 8.53 -7.46 1.19
CA LYS A 54 9.98 -7.27 1.41
C LYS A 54 10.46 -7.98 2.67
N ALA A 55 9.69 -7.93 3.75
CA ALA A 55 10.04 -8.61 5.00
C ALA A 55 10.06 -10.14 4.82
N ASP A 56 9.10 -10.68 4.08
CA ASP A 56 9.05 -12.12 3.78
C ASP A 56 10.19 -12.55 2.86
N GLU A 57 10.49 -11.78 1.81
CA GLU A 57 11.66 -12.00 0.94
C GLU A 57 12.99 -11.95 1.72
N LEU A 58 13.13 -11.02 2.67
CA LEU A 58 14.33 -10.94 3.52
C LEU A 58 14.45 -12.14 4.46
N LYS A 59 13.34 -12.63 5.04
CA LYS A 59 13.33 -13.83 5.86
C LYS A 59 13.71 -15.09 5.07
N GLU A 60 13.25 -15.18 3.82
CA GLU A 60 13.66 -16.29 2.93
C GLU A 60 15.15 -16.23 2.63
N LYS A 61 15.68 -15.04 2.32
CA LYS A 61 17.13 -14.84 2.13
C LYS A 61 17.93 -15.16 3.38
N GLU A 62 17.47 -14.73 4.56
CA GLU A 62 18.11 -15.04 5.83
C GLU A 62 18.19 -16.55 6.06
N LYS A 63 17.11 -17.29 5.79
CA LYS A 63 17.12 -18.75 5.86
C LYS A 63 18.10 -19.37 4.88
N LEU A 64 18.19 -18.85 3.66
CA LEU A 64 19.16 -19.30 2.66
C LEU A 64 20.59 -19.04 3.13
N TYR A 65 20.87 -17.85 3.66
CA TYR A 65 22.20 -17.49 4.19
C TYR A 65 22.58 -18.30 5.43
N ALA A 66 21.59 -18.78 6.19
CA ALA A 66 21.80 -19.63 7.34
C ALA A 66 22.04 -21.10 6.98
N THR A 67 22.01 -21.49 5.69
CA THR A 67 22.36 -22.86 5.29
C THR A 67 23.85 -22.99 5.02
N ASP A 68 24.43 -24.11 5.46
CA ASP A 68 25.84 -24.44 5.19
C ASP A 68 26.13 -24.47 3.67
N GLU A 69 25.14 -24.86 2.86
CA GLU A 69 25.24 -24.93 1.40
C GLU A 69 25.47 -23.55 0.76
N TYR A 70 24.84 -22.49 1.26
CA TYR A 70 25.08 -21.13 0.77
C TYR A 70 26.45 -20.60 1.21
N VAL A 71 26.87 -20.91 2.44
CA VAL A 71 28.19 -20.54 2.96
C VAL A 71 29.29 -21.24 2.16
N GLU A 72 29.13 -22.53 1.86
CA GLU A 72 30.04 -23.30 1.01
C GLU A 72 30.08 -22.75 -0.42
N GLN A 73 28.94 -22.35 -0.99
CA GLN A 73 28.88 -21.75 -2.31
C GLN A 73 29.69 -20.44 -2.37
N ILE A 74 29.46 -19.51 -1.43
CA ILE A 74 30.21 -18.25 -1.36
C ILE A 74 31.70 -18.51 -1.10
N ALA A 75 32.04 -19.49 -0.25
CA ALA A 75 33.43 -19.85 -0.01
C ALA A 75 34.13 -20.34 -1.29
N ARG A 76 33.44 -21.11 -2.14
CA ARG A 76 33.97 -21.55 -3.45
C ARG A 76 34.03 -20.42 -4.47
N GLU A 77 32.99 -19.61 -4.59
CA GLU A 77 32.86 -18.58 -5.63
C GLU A 77 33.73 -17.35 -5.33
N GLU A 78 33.67 -16.82 -4.10
CA GLU A 78 34.31 -15.56 -3.72
C GLU A 78 35.69 -15.76 -3.10
N LEU A 79 35.87 -16.84 -2.34
CA LEU A 79 37.12 -17.12 -1.62
C LEU A 79 37.96 -18.21 -2.29
N ASN A 80 37.45 -18.87 -3.33
CA ASN A 80 38.07 -20.01 -4.01
C ASN A 80 38.53 -21.10 -3.02
N LEU A 81 37.80 -21.25 -1.92
CA LEU A 81 38.01 -22.24 -0.88
C LEU A 81 37.26 -23.53 -1.25
N VAL A 82 37.84 -24.66 -0.90
CA VAL A 82 37.25 -25.99 -1.11
C VAL A 82 37.36 -26.80 0.16
N ASN A 83 36.47 -27.76 0.35
CA ASN A 83 36.53 -28.61 1.54
C ASN A 83 37.84 -29.42 1.53
N PRO A 84 38.44 -29.71 2.71
CA PRO A 84 39.72 -30.42 2.79
C PRO A 84 39.71 -31.79 2.09
N ASP A 85 38.54 -32.41 1.99
CA ASP A 85 38.34 -33.75 1.44
C ASP A 85 37.96 -33.73 -0.06
N GLU A 86 37.87 -32.55 -0.68
CA GLU A 86 37.43 -32.35 -2.06
C GLU A 86 38.61 -32.24 -3.06
N LYS A 87 38.45 -32.85 -4.24
CA LYS A 87 39.45 -32.79 -5.32
C LYS A 87 39.00 -31.80 -6.39
N VAL A 88 39.80 -30.76 -6.61
CA VAL A 88 39.57 -29.77 -7.69
C VAL A 88 40.07 -30.32 -9.02
N PHE A 89 39.18 -30.43 -10.01
CA PHE A 89 39.55 -30.77 -11.38
C PHE A 89 39.54 -29.49 -12.22
N VAL A 90 40.71 -29.08 -12.70
CA VAL A 90 40.83 -27.99 -13.67
C VAL A 90 40.98 -28.63 -15.04
N ASP A 91 40.03 -28.36 -15.94
CA ASP A 91 40.14 -28.80 -17.33
C ASP A 91 41.22 -27.95 -18.04
N ILE A 92 42.33 -28.59 -18.39
CA ILE A 92 43.47 -28.01 -19.11
C ILE A 92 43.32 -28.16 -20.63
N GLY A 93 42.17 -28.64 -21.11
CA GLY A 93 41.91 -28.88 -22.52
C GLY A 93 41.11 -27.77 -23.19
N SER A 94 41.79 -26.78 -23.78
CA SER A 94 41.48 -26.24 -25.13
C SER A 94 42.45 -25.12 -25.50
N ASN A 95 43.07 -25.28 -26.66
CA ASN A 95 43.91 -24.32 -27.38
C ASN A 95 43.08 -23.59 -28.44
#